data_AF-A0A2E4KW79-F1
#
_entry.id   AF-A0A2E4KW79-F1
#
_cell.length_a   1.000
_cell.length_b   1.000
_cell.length_c   1.000
_cell.angle_alpha   90.00
_cell.angle_beta   90.00
_cell.angle_gamma   90.00
#
_symmetry.space_group_name_H-M   'P 1'
#
loop_
_entity.id
_entity.type
_entity.pdbx_description
1 polymer ?
#
loop_
_entity_poly.entity_id
_entity_poly.type
_entity_poly.pdbx_seq_one_letter_code
_entity_poly.pdbx_strand_id
1 'polypeptide(L)'
;MILTDGDTVASVNHATANYDLNIFETQKKCEAALPEFVSSTYPEFNPRANMEYHQVVMNGVANSPTGRRSATWRCASIFIGNPE
;
A
#
# COMPACT_ATOMS: atom_id res chain seq x y z
N MET A 1 -0.09 4.18 1.16
CA MET A 1 -0.97 4.24 -0.03
C MET A 1 -0.71 5.56 -0.75
N ILE A 2 -0.50 5.56 -2.07
CA ILE A 2 -0.51 6.81 -2.88
C ILE A 2 -1.84 6.82 -3.64
N LEU A 3 -2.71 7.77 -3.31
CA LEU A 3 -3.88 8.10 -4.11
C LEU A 3 -3.50 9.27 -5.00
N THR A 4 -3.52 9.04 -6.31
CA THR A 4 -3.33 10.10 -7.29
C THR A 4 -4.70 10.48 -7.82
N ASP A 5 -5.21 11.63 -7.40
CA ASP A 5 -6.32 12.29 -8.09
C ASP A 5 -5.72 13.37 -9.00
N GLY A 6 -6.33 13.59 -10.16
CA GLY A 6 -5.72 14.09 -11.40
C GLY A 6 -4.84 15.35 -11.32
N ASP A 7 -4.97 16.19 -10.29
CA ASP A 7 -4.20 17.43 -10.14
C ASP A 7 -3.58 17.63 -8.74
N THR A 8 -3.68 16.64 -7.84
CA THR A 8 -3.12 16.77 -6.48
C THR A 8 -2.61 15.43 -5.93
N VAL A 9 -1.37 15.43 -5.45
CA VAL A 9 -0.82 14.34 -4.62
C VAL A 9 -1.33 14.56 -3.20
N ALA A 10 -2.48 13.99 -2.87
CA ALA A 10 -2.89 13.82 -1.49
C ALA A 10 -2.04 12.70 -0.87
N SER A 11 -0.83 13.05 -0.45
CA SER A 11 -0.05 12.21 0.47
C SER A 11 -0.85 12.11 1.77
N VAL A 12 -1.27 10.89 2.12
CA VAL A 12 -1.27 10.29 3.47
C VAL A 12 -2.21 9.08 3.44
N ASN A 13 -1.63 7.89 3.63
CA ASN A 13 -1.93 7.17 4.86
C ASN A 13 -0.67 6.40 5.26
N HIS A 14 -0.05 6.88 6.34
CA HIS A 14 0.69 6.04 7.28
C HIS A 14 -0.19 4.82 7.61
N ALA A 15 0.43 3.77 8.16
CA ALA A 15 -0.27 2.68 8.82
C ALA A 15 -1.68 3.06 9.30
N THR A 16 -2.67 2.22 8.98
CA THR A 16 -3.82 1.97 9.86
C THR A 16 -3.53 2.49 11.27
N ALA A 17 -4.40 3.34 11.82
CA ALA A 17 -4.24 4.08 13.09
C ALA A 17 -4.11 3.19 14.36
N ASN A 18 -3.60 1.97 14.20
CA ASN A 18 -3.16 1.05 15.21
C ASN A 18 -1.75 0.60 14.81
N TYR A 19 -0.75 1.12 15.54
CA TYR A 19 0.69 0.95 15.26
C TYR A 19 1.13 -0.53 15.16
N ASP A 20 0.34 -1.45 15.71
CA ASP A 20 0.71 -2.86 15.84
C ASP A 20 0.38 -3.73 14.61
N LEU A 21 -0.47 -3.27 13.68
CA LEU A 21 -1.12 -4.19 12.72
C LEU A 21 -0.35 -4.46 11.41
N ASN A 22 0.75 -3.76 11.11
CA ASN A 22 1.42 -3.89 9.80
C ASN A 22 2.96 -3.77 9.85
N ILE A 23 3.56 -3.93 11.03
CA ILE A 23 5.02 -3.93 11.17
C ILE A 23 5.53 -5.35 11.01
N PHE A 24 6.32 -5.60 9.96
CA PHE A 24 6.94 -6.88 9.71
C PHE A 24 8.45 -6.81 9.99
N GLU A 25 9.00 -7.87 10.58
CA GLU A 25 10.44 -7.99 10.87
C GLU A 25 11.32 -7.88 9.62
N THR A 26 10.81 -8.29 8.45
CA THR A 26 11.55 -8.23 7.18
C THR A 26 10.65 -7.80 6.03
N GLN A 27 11.25 -7.17 5.02
CA GLN A 27 10.60 -6.84 3.74
C GLN A 27 9.91 -8.07 3.12
N LYS A 28 10.57 -9.23 3.14
CA LYS A 28 10.03 -10.48 2.60
C LYS A 28 8.75 -10.93 3.28
N LYS A 29 8.65 -10.79 4.61
CA LYS A 29 7.42 -11.12 5.37
C LYS A 29 6.28 -10.16 5.01
N CYS A 30 6.58 -8.86 4.86
CA CYS A 30 5.60 -7.88 4.40
C CYS A 30 5.10 -8.20 2.99
N GLU A 31 6.00 -8.45 2.04
CA GLU A 31 5.66 -8.73 0.65
C GLU A 31 4.85 -10.02 0.47
N ALA A 32 5.06 -11.02 1.32
CA ALA A 32 4.26 -12.24 1.33
C ALA A 32 2.82 -12.03 1.83
N ALA A 33 2.62 -11.14 2.81
CA ALA A 33 1.31 -10.83 3.37
C ALA A 33 0.53 -9.76 2.58
N LEU A 34 1.25 -8.91 1.83
CA LEU A 34 0.69 -7.76 1.13
C LEU A 34 -0.48 -8.10 0.19
N PRO A 35 -0.43 -9.17 -0.64
CA PRO A 35 -1.53 -9.45 -1.57
C PRO A 35 -2.84 -9.79 -0.87
N GLU A 36 -2.79 -10.62 0.17
CA GLU A 36 -3.98 -11.01 0.95
C GLU A 36 -4.54 -9.81 1.71
N PHE A 37 -3.67 -9.04 2.38
CA PHE A 37 -4.05 -7.84 3.10
C PHE A 37 -4.78 -6.83 2.18
N VAL A 38 -4.20 -6.51 1.02
CA VAL A 38 -4.78 -5.52 0.10
C VAL A 38 -6.08 -6.04 -0.51
N SER A 39 -6.14 -7.31 -0.90
CA SER A 39 -7.34 -7.91 -1.51
C SER A 39 -8.51 -7.97 -0.52
N SER A 40 -8.23 -8.22 0.77
CA SER A 40 -9.26 -8.23 1.82
C SER A 40 -9.65 -6.83 2.28
N THR A 41 -8.73 -5.88 2.31
CA THR A 41 -8.97 -4.54 2.86
C THR A 41 -9.58 -3.59 1.82
N TYR A 42 -9.20 -3.74 0.55
CA TYR A 42 -9.59 -2.84 -0.55
C TYR A 42 -10.14 -3.61 -1.77
N PRO A 43 -11.16 -4.48 -1.60
CA PRO A 43 -11.69 -5.28 -2.70
C PRO A 43 -12.28 -4.43 -3.84
N GLU A 44 -12.74 -3.21 -3.57
CA GLU A 44 -13.33 -2.28 -4.55
C GLU A 44 -12.35 -1.83 -5.63
N PHE A 45 -11.05 -1.91 -5.36
CA PHE A 45 -9.99 -1.61 -6.32
C PHE A 45 -9.61 -2.80 -7.20
N ASN A 46 -10.23 -3.98 -7.00
CA ASN A 46 -9.87 -5.23 -7.68
C ASN A 46 -8.34 -5.43 -7.79
N PRO A 47 -7.63 -5.40 -6.65
CA PRO A 47 -6.19 -5.26 -6.64
C PRO A 47 -5.51 -6.50 -7.23
N ARG A 48 -4.43 -6.27 -7.98
CA ARG A 48 -3.62 -7.32 -8.59
C ARG A 48 -2.17 -7.20 -8.16
N ALA A 49 -1.58 -8.36 -7.85
CA ALA A 49 -0.17 -8.44 -7.58
C ALA A 49 0.65 -8.20 -8.86
N ASN A 50 1.72 -7.44 -8.70
CA ASN A 50 2.70 -7.13 -9.71
C ASN A 50 4.10 -7.15 -9.07
N MET A 51 5.13 -7.16 -9.91
CA MET A 51 6.52 -7.04 -9.48
C MET A 51 7.16 -5.80 -10.12
N GLU A 52 7.57 -4.84 -9.30
CA GLU A 52 8.23 -3.61 -9.72
C GLU A 52 9.52 -3.45 -8.92
N TYR A 53 10.65 -3.17 -9.59
CA TYR A 53 11.95 -2.98 -8.93
C TYR A 53 12.32 -4.11 -7.94
N HIS A 54 12.00 -5.36 -8.28
CA HIS A 54 12.19 -6.53 -7.42
C HIS A 54 11.39 -6.55 -6.12
N GLN A 55 10.32 -5.75 -6.03
CA GLN A 55 9.40 -5.73 -4.90
C GLN A 55 8.01 -6.17 -5.35
N VAL A 56 7.29 -6.85 -4.45
CA VAL A 56 5.86 -7.11 -4.64
C VAL A 56 5.10 -5.79 -4.46
N VAL A 57 4.31 -5.46 -5.48
CA VAL A 57 3.46 -4.28 -5.50
C VAL A 57 2.03 -4.71 -5.82
N MET A 58 1.06 -4.16 -5.11
CA MET A 58 -0.35 -4.33 -5.47
C MET A 58 -0.81 -3.07 -6.20
N ASN A 59 -1.44 -3.26 -7.37
CA ASN A 59 -2.04 -2.18 -8.14
C ASN A 59 -3.54 -2.43 -8.25
N GLY A 60 -4.34 -1.38 -8.11
CA GLY A 60 -5.78 -1.49 -8.18
C GLY A 60 -6.43 -0.27 -8.82
N VAL A 61 -7.59 -0.48 -9.41
CA VAL A 61 -8.38 0.54 -10.08
C VAL A 61 -9.83 0.40 -9.64
N ALA A 62 -10.42 1.51 -9.20
CA ALA A 62 -11.82 1.59 -8.80
C ALA A 62 -12.54 2.66 -9.63
N ASN A 63 -13.80 2.41 -9.97
CA ASN A 63 -14.67 3.44 -10.53
C ASN A 63 -15.35 4.19 -9.38
N SER A 64 -15.37 5.51 -9.45
CA SER A 64 -16.08 6.37 -8.50
C SER A 64 -16.98 7.35 -9.27
N PRO A 65 -17.96 7.98 -8.60
CA PRO A 65 -18.80 9.00 -9.23
C PRO A 65 -18.01 10.17 -9.83
N THR A 66 -16.81 10.45 -9.30
CA THR A 66 -15.92 11.53 -9.76
C THR A 66 -14.95 11.08 -10.85
N GLY A 67 -14.99 9.81 -11.26
CA GLY A 67 -14.10 9.24 -12.27
C GLY A 67 -13.32 8.02 -11.79
N ARG A 68 -12.35 7.61 -12.60
CA ARG A 68 -11.51 6.42 -12.34
C ARG A 68 -10.42 6.77 -11.34
N ARG A 69 -10.31 5.97 -10.27
CA ARG A 69 -9.28 6.08 -9.22
C ARG A 69 -8.30 4.93 -9.34
N SER A 70 -7.03 5.20 -9.08
CA SER A 70 -5.98 4.17 -9.03
C SER A 70 -5.26 4.24 -7.71
N ALA A 71 -4.86 3.08 -7.20
CA ALA A 71 -4.08 2.97 -5.98
C ALA A 71 -2.97 1.93 -6.16
N THR A 72 -1.84 2.22 -5.51
CA THR A 72 -0.67 1.34 -5.46
C THR A 72 -0.25 1.13 -4.00
N TRP A 73 0.00 -0.12 -3.64
CA TRP A 73 0.49 -0.52 -2.33
C TRP A 73 1.82 -1.28 -2.47
N ARG A 74 2.78 -0.94 -1.61
CA ARG A 74 4.10 -1.57 -1.55
C ARG A 74 4.59 -1.56 -0.11
N CYS A 75 5.44 -2.53 0.22
CA CYS A 75 6.13 -2.57 1.50
C CYS A 75 7.24 -1.54 1.55
N ALA A 76 7.38 -0.85 2.68
CA ALA A 76 8.42 0.14 2.91
C ALA A 76 9.17 -0.18 4.21
N SER A 77 10.49 -0.09 4.17
CA SER A 77 11.35 -0.21 5.35
C SER A 77 11.41 1.11 6.10
N ILE A 78 11.18 1.07 7.41
CA ILE A 78 11.40 2.21 8.30
C ILE A 78 12.63 1.89 9.16
N PHE A 79 13.65 2.73 9.08
CA PHE A 79 14.81 2.63 9.97
C PHE A 79 14.55 3.52 11.18
N ILE A 80 14.36 2.92 12.35
CA ILE A 80 14.30 3.67 13.60
C ILE A 80 15.75 3.92 14.02
N GLY A 81 16.23 5.15 13.82
CA GLY A 81 17.51 5.57 14.39
C GLY A 81 17.40 5.57 15.91
N ASN A 82 18.33 4.90 16.60
CA ASN A 82 18.47 5.11 18.04
C ASN A 82 18.87 6.58 18.25
N PRO A 83 18.19 7.34 19.13
CA PRO A 83 18.75 8.60 19.59
C PRO A 83 20.01 8.26 20.39
N GLU A 84 21.17 8.71 19.90
CA GLU A 84 22.40 8.81 20.70
C GLU A 84 22.26 9.92 21.76
#